data_AF-D3VFM5-F1
#
_entry.id   AF-D3VFM5-F1
#
_cell.length_a   1.000
_cell.length_b   1.000
_cell.length_c   1.000
_cell.angle_alpha   90.00
_cell.angle_beta   90.00
_cell.angle_gamma   90.00
#
_symmetry.space_group_name_H-M   'P 1'
#
loop_
_entity.id
_entity.type
_entity.pdbx_description
1 polymer ?
#
loop_
_entity_poly.entity_id
_entity_poly.type
_entity_poly.pdbx_seq_one_letter_code
_entity_poly.pdbx_strand_id
1 'polypeptide(L)'
;MSTEDTNIISQNIGASSVVLGNAQAPAKHAIAIGASPRTSRAVNEAAISIGQNQLAGRLSGNSILWAIAIGADSVSDGQASIALGQNVIASAHQGVAIGQNSSVTEKGSVALGADSIANKPDIISVGKPGNERKVINVAAGNITNISTEAINGQQLYAASERINLLESKNTQLEGKVAILEKELAFLKKRLFDALNY
;
A
#
# COMPACT_ATOMS: atom_id res chain seq x y z
N MET A 1 -19.16 32.28 -23.00
CA MET A 1 -19.31 30.88 -23.43
C MET A 1 -20.79 30.56 -23.40
N SER A 2 -21.41 30.35 -24.57
CA SER A 2 -22.82 29.96 -24.69
C SER A 2 -22.99 28.53 -24.17
N THR A 3 -24.02 28.29 -23.36
CA THR A 3 -24.36 27.00 -22.77
C THR A 3 -24.99 26.02 -23.75
N GLU A 4 -25.20 26.43 -25.01
CA GLU A 4 -25.93 25.62 -26.01
C GLU A 4 -25.11 24.42 -26.54
N ASP A 5 -23.78 24.43 -26.44
CA ASP A 5 -22.93 23.30 -26.88
C ASP A 5 -22.38 22.44 -25.73
N THR A 6 -22.61 22.85 -24.48
CA THR A 6 -22.29 21.99 -23.33
C THR A 6 -23.48 21.07 -23.11
N ASN A 7 -23.31 19.80 -23.46
CA ASN A 7 -24.28 18.69 -23.37
C ASN A 7 -24.76 18.42 -21.92
N ILE A 8 -25.34 19.42 -21.25
CA ILE A 8 -25.69 19.40 -19.83
C ILE A 8 -27.19 19.13 -19.68
N ILE A 9 -27.53 17.85 -19.57
CA ILE A 9 -28.86 17.38 -19.18
C ILE A 9 -29.06 17.58 -17.67
N SER A 10 -30.15 18.27 -17.30
CA SER A 10 -30.66 18.54 -15.93
C SER A 10 -29.62 18.91 -14.85
N GLN A 11 -29.40 20.21 -14.65
CA GLN A 11 -28.38 20.74 -13.74
C GLN A 11 -28.81 20.69 -12.26
N ASN A 12 -28.34 19.65 -11.56
CA ASN A 12 -28.23 19.69 -10.09
C ASN A 12 -26.82 20.20 -9.73
N ILE A 13 -26.69 21.53 -9.61
CA ILE A 13 -25.41 22.23 -9.43
C ILE A 13 -25.47 23.12 -8.19
N GLY A 14 -24.50 22.93 -7.29
CA GLY A 14 -24.31 23.78 -6.12
C GLY A 14 -23.47 25.03 -6.42
N ALA A 15 -23.37 25.92 -5.43
CA ALA A 15 -22.64 27.18 -5.60
C ALA A 15 -21.14 26.96 -5.89
N SER A 16 -20.60 27.74 -6.83
CA SER A 16 -19.18 27.68 -7.23
C SER A 16 -18.72 26.30 -7.73
N SER A 17 -19.63 25.52 -8.30
CA SER A 17 -19.35 24.17 -8.83
C SER A 17 -19.21 24.16 -10.34
N VAL A 18 -18.53 23.14 -10.88
CA VAL A 18 -18.33 22.92 -12.32
C VAL A 18 -19.03 21.64 -12.73
N VAL A 19 -19.87 21.69 -13.75
CA VAL A 19 -20.51 20.52 -14.35
C VAL A 19 -20.33 20.50 -15.85
N LEU A 20 -19.92 19.36 -16.40
CA LEU A 20 -19.78 19.14 -17.84
C LEU A 20 -20.30 17.76 -18.24
N GLY A 21 -21.15 17.71 -19.27
CA GLY A 21 -21.73 16.47 -19.80
C GLY A 21 -22.84 15.89 -18.92
N ASN A 22 -22.99 14.56 -18.93
CA ASN A 22 -23.97 13.85 -18.09
C ASN A 22 -23.45 13.73 -16.64
N ALA A 23 -23.59 14.80 -15.85
CA ALA A 23 -22.99 14.92 -14.53
C ALA A 23 -23.85 15.74 -13.55
N GLN A 24 -23.63 15.54 -12.25
CA GLN A 24 -24.29 16.26 -11.15
C GLN A 24 -23.28 16.66 -10.08
N ALA A 25 -23.32 17.92 -9.64
CA ALA A 25 -22.47 18.46 -8.58
C ALA A 25 -23.31 19.30 -7.59
N PRO A 26 -24.25 18.70 -6.83
CA PRO A 26 -25.21 19.42 -5.99
C PRO A 26 -24.59 20.23 -4.84
N ALA A 27 -23.40 19.87 -4.39
CA ALA A 27 -22.73 20.53 -3.27
C ALA A 27 -21.94 21.77 -3.73
N LYS A 28 -21.45 22.56 -2.77
CA LYS A 28 -20.59 23.72 -3.05
C LYS A 28 -19.19 23.29 -3.48
N HIS A 29 -18.55 24.08 -4.33
CA HIS A 29 -17.14 23.89 -4.74
C HIS A 29 -16.84 22.54 -5.42
N ALA A 30 -17.87 21.83 -5.91
CA ALA A 30 -17.72 20.49 -6.45
C ALA A 30 -17.45 20.51 -7.96
N ILE A 31 -16.78 19.49 -8.48
CA ILE A 31 -16.49 19.33 -9.91
C ILE A 31 -17.04 17.99 -10.36
N ALA A 32 -17.95 17.98 -11.33
CA ALA A 32 -18.45 16.76 -11.94
C ALA A 32 -18.33 16.82 -13.47
N ILE A 33 -17.55 15.92 -14.05
CA ILE A 33 -17.42 15.76 -15.50
C ILE A 33 -17.88 14.36 -15.85
N GLY A 34 -18.87 14.25 -16.73
CA GLY A 34 -19.55 12.99 -17.01
C GLY A 34 -19.69 12.68 -18.48
N ALA A 35 -19.68 11.37 -18.78
CA ALA A 35 -19.90 10.82 -20.10
C ALA A 35 -21.18 9.98 -20.11
N SER A 36 -21.98 10.11 -21.16
CA SER A 36 -23.16 9.27 -21.37
C SER A 36 -22.80 7.78 -21.48
N PRO A 37 -23.70 6.86 -21.10
CA PRO A 37 -25.09 7.11 -20.66
C PRO A 37 -25.28 7.30 -19.14
N ARG A 38 -24.26 7.06 -18.29
CA ARG A 38 -24.44 7.09 -16.83
C ARG A 38 -23.81 8.32 -16.19
N THR A 39 -24.57 8.93 -15.28
CA THR A 39 -24.21 10.20 -14.65
C THR A 39 -22.97 10.11 -13.75
N SER A 40 -22.08 11.09 -13.85
CA SER A 40 -20.99 11.34 -12.88
C SER A 40 -21.50 12.17 -11.70
N ARG A 41 -21.25 11.79 -10.46
CA ARG A 41 -21.83 12.47 -9.29
C ARG A 41 -20.78 12.91 -8.28
N ALA A 42 -20.63 14.22 -8.09
CA ALA A 42 -19.84 14.83 -7.02
C ALA A 42 -20.78 15.43 -5.97
N VAL A 43 -21.16 14.65 -4.96
CA VAL A 43 -22.36 14.92 -4.13
C VAL A 43 -22.07 15.65 -2.82
N ASN A 44 -20.81 15.76 -2.42
CA ASN A 44 -20.43 16.52 -1.22
C ASN A 44 -19.47 17.66 -1.53
N GLU A 45 -19.27 18.54 -0.55
CA GLU A 45 -18.50 19.78 -0.75
C GLU A 45 -17.05 19.49 -1.14
N ALA A 46 -16.58 20.25 -2.15
CA ALA A 46 -15.26 20.11 -2.75
C ALA A 46 -14.93 18.69 -3.28
N ALA A 47 -15.96 17.90 -3.60
CA ALA A 47 -15.78 16.59 -4.24
C ALA A 47 -15.48 16.73 -5.75
N ILE A 48 -14.75 15.77 -6.30
CA ILE A 48 -14.41 15.71 -7.73
C ILE A 48 -14.83 14.35 -8.30
N SER A 49 -15.72 14.33 -9.30
CA SER A 49 -16.10 13.12 -10.01
C SER A 49 -15.86 13.25 -11.52
N ILE A 50 -15.05 12.37 -12.12
CA ILE A 50 -14.73 12.41 -13.55
C ILE A 50 -14.88 11.02 -14.17
N GLY A 51 -15.78 10.89 -15.15
CA GLY A 51 -16.01 9.64 -15.90
C GLY A 51 -17.48 9.22 -15.91
N GLN A 52 -17.74 7.98 -16.31
CA GLN A 52 -19.09 7.42 -16.39
C GLN A 52 -19.45 6.68 -15.09
N ASN A 53 -20.65 6.90 -14.53
CA ASN A 53 -21.14 6.16 -13.36
C ASN A 53 -20.29 6.30 -12.08
N GLN A 54 -19.75 7.49 -11.82
CA GLN A 54 -18.91 7.77 -10.65
C GLN A 54 -19.72 8.23 -9.46
N LEU A 55 -19.21 7.97 -8.26
CA LEU A 55 -19.67 8.62 -7.04
C LEU A 55 -18.48 9.14 -6.22
N ALA A 56 -18.32 10.47 -6.20
CA ALA A 56 -17.45 11.17 -5.24
C ALA A 56 -18.34 11.77 -4.13
N GLY A 57 -18.25 11.18 -2.94
CA GLY A 57 -19.04 11.49 -1.77
C GLY A 57 -20.06 10.40 -1.41
N ARG A 58 -20.81 10.62 -0.34
CA ARG A 58 -21.90 9.76 0.13
C ARG A 58 -23.20 10.57 0.22
N LEU A 59 -24.31 9.91 -0.11
CA LEU A 59 -25.64 10.53 -0.12
C LEU A 59 -26.25 10.68 1.28
N SER A 60 -25.66 10.09 2.32
CA SER A 60 -26.12 10.16 3.70
C SER A 60 -24.96 10.10 4.70
N GLY A 61 -25.08 10.81 5.83
CA GLY A 61 -24.09 10.87 6.91
C GLY A 61 -23.27 12.17 6.94
N ASN A 62 -22.43 12.32 7.99
CA ASN A 62 -21.59 13.49 8.24
C ASN A 62 -20.89 14.00 6.96
N SER A 63 -20.70 15.31 6.86
CA SER A 63 -20.06 16.01 5.74
C SER A 63 -18.75 15.33 5.32
N ILE A 64 -18.84 14.43 4.34
CA ILE A 64 -17.69 13.92 3.63
C ILE A 64 -17.19 15.08 2.79
N LEU A 65 -15.97 15.52 3.03
CA LEU A 65 -15.34 16.59 2.26
C LEU A 65 -14.21 15.97 1.43
N TRP A 66 -13.96 16.55 0.26
CA TRP A 66 -12.76 16.28 -0.56
C TRP A 66 -12.65 14.85 -1.12
N ALA A 67 -13.77 14.17 -1.35
CA ALA A 67 -13.78 12.90 -2.06
C ALA A 67 -13.42 13.08 -3.55
N ILE A 68 -12.58 12.20 -4.10
CA ILE A 68 -12.18 12.23 -5.51
C ILE A 68 -12.44 10.85 -6.13
N ALA A 69 -13.30 10.79 -7.15
CA ALA A 69 -13.60 9.57 -7.92
C ALA A 69 -13.33 9.81 -9.41
N ILE A 70 -12.33 9.14 -9.98
CA ILE A 70 -11.91 9.32 -11.38
C ILE A 70 -11.78 7.95 -12.08
N GLY A 71 -12.54 7.74 -13.15
CA GLY A 71 -12.50 6.53 -13.98
C GLY A 71 -13.70 5.61 -13.79
N ALA A 72 -14.24 5.04 -14.88
CA ALA A 72 -15.55 4.35 -14.95
C ALA A 72 -15.92 3.49 -13.70
N ASP A 73 -17.14 3.64 -13.17
CA ASP A 73 -17.63 2.91 -11.99
C ASP A 73 -16.84 3.06 -10.67
N SER A 74 -15.97 4.06 -10.51
CA SER A 74 -15.27 4.30 -9.24
C SER A 74 -16.15 5.03 -8.20
N VAL A 75 -15.89 4.70 -6.94
CA VAL A 75 -16.60 5.21 -5.77
C VAL A 75 -15.58 5.66 -4.72
N SER A 76 -15.64 6.93 -4.35
CA SER A 76 -14.90 7.52 -3.24
C SER A 76 -15.92 8.09 -2.27
N ASP A 77 -16.28 7.33 -1.23
CA ASP A 77 -17.30 7.72 -0.24
C ASP A 77 -16.73 7.87 1.19
N GLY A 78 -15.42 7.68 1.36
CA GLY A 78 -14.67 8.09 2.53
C GLY A 78 -14.37 9.60 2.55
N GLN A 79 -14.31 10.21 3.74
CA GLN A 79 -13.86 11.60 3.86
C GLN A 79 -12.38 11.72 3.46
N ALA A 80 -12.07 12.70 2.62
CA ALA A 80 -10.75 12.90 2.02
C ALA A 80 -10.19 11.66 1.30
N SER A 81 -11.06 10.80 0.75
CA SER A 81 -10.63 9.61 0.03
C SER A 81 -10.42 9.89 -1.47
N ILE A 82 -9.61 9.04 -2.11
CA ILE A 82 -9.28 9.11 -3.54
C ILE A 82 -9.47 7.73 -4.16
N ALA A 83 -10.29 7.63 -5.19
CA ALA A 83 -10.48 6.47 -6.04
C ALA A 83 -10.09 6.84 -7.48
N LEU A 84 -9.05 6.20 -8.03
CA LEU A 84 -8.55 6.45 -9.38
C LEU A 84 -8.41 5.15 -10.18
N GLY A 85 -9.20 4.99 -11.23
CA GLY A 85 -9.25 3.81 -12.09
C GLY A 85 -10.68 3.31 -12.32
N GLN A 86 -10.83 2.22 -13.07
CA GLN A 86 -12.14 1.62 -13.30
C GLN A 86 -12.55 0.70 -12.14
N ASN A 87 -13.79 0.80 -11.67
CA ASN A 87 -14.35 -0.02 -10.59
C ASN A 87 -13.52 0.02 -9.28
N VAL A 88 -13.06 1.22 -8.91
CA VAL A 88 -12.25 1.44 -7.70
C VAL A 88 -13.12 1.85 -6.53
N ILE A 89 -12.82 1.36 -5.33
CA ILE A 89 -13.59 1.68 -4.11
C ILE A 89 -12.66 2.26 -3.04
N ALA A 90 -12.87 3.52 -2.64
CA ALA A 90 -12.17 4.16 -1.54
C ALA A 90 -13.16 4.64 -0.47
N SER A 91 -13.56 3.74 0.42
CA SER A 91 -14.60 3.98 1.43
C SER A 91 -14.08 4.38 2.81
N ALA A 92 -12.78 4.27 3.02
CA ALA A 92 -12.14 4.68 4.26
C ALA A 92 -11.85 6.18 4.34
N HIS A 93 -11.87 6.72 5.56
CA HIS A 93 -11.32 8.06 5.85
C HIS A 93 -9.84 8.12 5.43
N GLN A 94 -9.47 9.13 4.63
CA GLN A 94 -8.13 9.31 4.07
C GLN A 94 -7.61 8.10 3.26
N GLY A 95 -8.51 7.26 2.73
CA GLY A 95 -8.14 6.11 1.91
C GLY A 95 -7.80 6.49 0.48
N VAL A 96 -6.74 5.91 -0.08
CA VAL A 96 -6.31 6.16 -1.47
C VAL A 96 -6.22 4.85 -2.25
N ALA A 97 -7.14 4.64 -3.20
CA ALA A 97 -7.17 3.48 -4.07
C ALA A 97 -6.82 3.89 -5.51
N ILE A 98 -5.78 3.28 -6.08
CA ILE A 98 -5.28 3.59 -7.43
C ILE A 98 -5.10 2.30 -8.23
N GLY A 99 -5.82 2.17 -9.34
CA GLY A 99 -5.76 1.05 -10.27
C GLY A 99 -7.06 0.25 -10.30
N GLN A 100 -7.39 -0.33 -11.46
CA GLN A 100 -8.65 -1.04 -11.69
C GLN A 100 -8.98 -2.05 -10.57
N ASN A 101 -10.22 -2.09 -10.09
CA ASN A 101 -10.67 -2.99 -9.01
C ASN A 101 -9.92 -2.86 -7.67
N SER A 102 -9.10 -1.83 -7.47
CA SER A 102 -8.46 -1.61 -6.17
C SER A 102 -9.47 -1.15 -5.13
N SER A 103 -9.23 -1.52 -3.87
CA SER A 103 -10.14 -1.22 -2.76
C SER A 103 -9.41 -0.83 -1.49
N VAL A 104 -9.87 0.23 -0.84
CA VAL A 104 -9.44 0.66 0.49
C VAL A 104 -10.66 0.76 1.40
N THR A 105 -10.68 -0.07 2.45
CA THR A 105 -11.79 -0.13 3.42
C THR A 105 -11.39 0.33 4.81
N GLU A 106 -10.10 0.52 5.07
CA GLU A 106 -9.57 0.92 6.38
C GLU A 106 -8.83 2.26 6.33
N LYS A 107 -8.92 3.01 7.44
CA LYS A 107 -8.48 4.40 7.54
C LYS A 107 -6.98 4.58 7.23
N GLY A 108 -6.65 5.67 6.54
CA GLY A 108 -5.26 6.10 6.32
C GLY A 108 -4.44 5.20 5.39
N SER A 109 -5.10 4.27 4.70
CA SER A 109 -4.43 3.26 3.89
C SER A 109 -4.43 3.57 2.40
N VAL A 110 -3.50 2.94 1.69
CA VAL A 110 -3.31 3.07 0.24
C VAL A 110 -3.38 1.69 -0.40
N ALA A 111 -4.19 1.52 -1.44
CA ALA A 111 -4.14 0.36 -2.34
C ALA A 111 -3.56 0.80 -3.68
N LEU A 112 -2.40 0.26 -4.06
CA LEU A 112 -1.63 0.69 -5.23
C LEU A 112 -1.47 -0.44 -6.26
N GLY A 113 -2.16 -0.29 -7.39
CA GLY A 113 -2.16 -1.20 -8.52
C GLY A 113 -3.49 -1.95 -8.66
N ALA A 114 -3.75 -2.50 -9.85
CA ALA A 114 -4.99 -3.22 -10.12
C ALA A 114 -5.25 -4.36 -9.13
N ASP A 115 -6.51 -4.56 -8.73
CA ASP A 115 -6.95 -5.61 -7.79
C ASP A 115 -6.28 -5.55 -6.39
N SER A 116 -5.60 -4.46 -6.03
CA SER A 116 -4.96 -4.32 -4.72
C SER A 116 -6.00 -4.04 -3.65
N ILE A 117 -5.82 -4.63 -2.46
CA ILE A 117 -6.75 -4.50 -1.34
C ILE A 117 -5.99 -4.00 -0.12
N ALA A 118 -6.39 -2.84 0.41
CA ALA A 118 -5.93 -2.35 1.70
C ALA A 118 -7.08 -2.42 2.72
N ASN A 119 -7.06 -3.48 3.53
CA ASN A 119 -8.09 -3.84 4.51
C ASN A 119 -7.56 -3.82 5.95
N LYS A 120 -6.52 -3.03 6.20
CA LYS A 120 -5.98 -2.73 7.54
C LYS A 120 -5.71 -1.22 7.62
N PRO A 121 -5.76 -0.60 8.79
CA PRO A 121 -5.45 0.82 8.92
C PRO A 121 -3.95 1.09 8.72
N ASP A 122 -3.63 2.28 8.23
CA ASP A 122 -2.27 2.84 8.13
C ASP A 122 -1.26 1.95 7.35
N ILE A 123 -1.68 1.34 6.24
CA ILE A 123 -0.82 0.53 5.37
C ILE A 123 -0.78 1.00 3.91
N ILE A 124 0.28 0.64 3.21
CA ILE A 124 0.32 0.65 1.73
C ILE A 124 0.27 -0.80 1.26
N SER A 125 -0.84 -1.20 0.65
CA SER A 125 -0.98 -2.49 -0.01
C SER A 125 -0.66 -2.37 -1.49
N VAL A 126 0.31 -3.15 -1.97
CA VAL A 126 0.69 -3.22 -3.39
C VAL A 126 0.06 -4.43 -4.10
N GLY A 127 -0.92 -5.09 -3.48
CA GLY A 127 -1.53 -6.31 -4.03
C GLY A 127 -2.64 -6.86 -3.12
N LYS A 128 -2.82 -8.18 -3.15
CA LYS A 128 -3.73 -8.92 -2.26
C LYS A 128 -3.17 -10.32 -2.00
N PRO A 129 -3.66 -11.07 -0.99
CA PRO A 129 -3.21 -12.44 -0.75
C PRO A 129 -3.28 -13.30 -2.02
N GLY A 130 -2.17 -13.96 -2.36
CA GLY A 130 -2.03 -14.78 -3.57
C GLY A 130 -1.79 -14.00 -4.87
N ASN A 131 -1.73 -12.66 -4.81
CA ASN A 131 -1.36 -11.79 -5.91
C ASN A 131 -0.50 -10.63 -5.40
N GLU A 132 0.60 -10.99 -4.74
CA GLU A 132 1.61 -10.07 -4.24
C GLU A 132 2.45 -9.50 -5.39
N ARG A 133 2.94 -8.27 -5.22
CA ARG A 133 3.85 -7.62 -6.17
C ARG A 133 5.24 -7.48 -5.58
N LYS A 134 6.24 -7.56 -6.46
CA LYS A 134 7.61 -7.16 -6.12
C LYS A 134 7.71 -5.64 -6.11
N VAL A 135 8.41 -5.11 -5.11
CA VAL A 135 8.87 -3.73 -5.08
C VAL A 135 10.35 -3.72 -5.48
N ILE A 136 10.64 -3.18 -6.66
CA ILE A 136 11.99 -3.20 -7.25
C ILE A 136 12.57 -1.78 -7.35
N ASN A 137 13.87 -1.68 -7.61
CA ASN A 137 14.62 -0.41 -7.64
C ASN A 137 14.63 0.33 -6.30
N VAL A 138 14.65 -0.44 -5.20
CA VAL A 138 14.79 0.08 -3.84
C VAL A 138 16.26 0.29 -3.55
N ALA A 139 16.66 1.55 -3.32
CA ALA A 139 18.00 1.88 -2.85
C ALA A 139 18.28 1.24 -1.48
N ALA A 140 19.55 1.09 -1.11
CA ALA A 140 19.89 0.52 0.18
C ALA A 140 19.40 1.44 1.30
N GLY A 141 18.63 0.92 2.25
CA GLY A 141 18.18 1.68 3.40
C GLY A 141 19.29 1.91 4.42
N ASN A 142 19.24 2.98 5.18
CA ASN A 142 20.14 3.16 6.32
C ASN A 142 19.85 2.12 7.41
N ILE A 143 20.86 1.39 7.88
CA ILE A 143 20.71 0.37 8.93
C ILE A 143 21.19 0.99 10.26
N THR A 144 20.25 1.55 11.02
CA THR A 144 20.47 2.11 12.36
C THR A 144 19.32 1.69 13.27
N ASN A 145 19.47 1.85 14.59
CA ASN A 145 18.44 1.48 15.58
C ASN A 145 17.18 2.37 15.57
N ILE A 146 17.16 3.42 14.75
CA ILE A 146 16.04 4.35 14.59
C ILE A 146 15.57 4.47 13.13
N SER A 147 16.10 3.64 12.23
CA SER A 147 15.75 3.69 10.81
C SER A 147 14.32 3.25 10.54
N THR A 148 13.66 3.94 9.60
CA THR A 148 12.33 3.60 9.07
C THR A 148 12.38 3.34 7.56
N GLU A 149 13.57 3.11 7.01
CA GLU A 149 13.78 2.90 5.57
C GLU A 149 13.57 1.44 5.19
N ALA A 150 13.07 1.19 3.98
CA ALA A 150 12.99 -0.15 3.43
C ALA A 150 14.40 -0.69 3.15
N ILE A 151 14.67 -1.94 3.57
CA ILE A 151 15.89 -2.65 3.19
C ILE A 151 15.68 -3.38 1.87
N ASN A 152 16.76 -3.57 1.11
CA ASN A 152 16.73 -4.30 -0.16
C ASN A 152 17.53 -5.62 -0.09
N GLY A 153 17.48 -6.40 -1.18
CA GLY A 153 18.08 -7.74 -1.22
C GLY A 153 19.60 -7.77 -1.00
N GLN A 154 20.35 -6.78 -1.48
CA GLN A 154 21.81 -6.75 -1.28
C GLN A 154 22.20 -6.62 0.20
N GLN A 155 21.39 -5.91 1.00
CA GLN A 155 21.67 -5.73 2.43
C GLN A 155 21.43 -7.03 3.21
N LEU A 156 20.33 -7.72 2.90
CA LEU A 156 20.04 -9.02 3.50
C LEU A 156 21.11 -10.05 3.09
N TYR A 157 21.52 -10.05 1.82
CA TYR A 157 22.59 -10.92 1.32
C TYR A 157 23.92 -10.69 2.07
N ALA A 158 24.33 -9.43 2.27
CA ALA A 158 25.55 -9.12 3.02
C ALA A 158 25.49 -9.60 4.49
N ALA A 159 24.31 -9.55 5.11
CA ALA A 159 24.10 -10.10 6.46
C ALA A 159 24.20 -11.64 6.46
N SER A 160 23.59 -12.31 5.48
CA SER A 160 23.68 -13.77 5.31
C SER A 160 25.12 -14.25 5.11
N GLU A 161 25.93 -13.54 4.31
CA GLU A 161 27.35 -13.88 4.13
C GLU A 161 28.14 -13.77 5.45
N ARG A 162 27.82 -12.79 6.29
CA ARG A 162 28.44 -12.67 7.61
C ARG A 162 28.05 -13.82 8.55
N ILE A 163 26.82 -14.32 8.46
CA ILE A 163 26.35 -15.49 9.22
C ILE A 163 27.07 -16.75 8.74
N ASN A 164 27.14 -16.99 7.43
CA ASN A 164 27.85 -18.14 6.86
C ASN A 164 29.33 -18.18 7.29
N LEU A 165 29.99 -17.02 7.38
CA LEU A 165 31.35 -16.91 7.89
C LEU A 165 31.44 -17.30 9.38
N LEU A 166 30.47 -16.90 10.20
CA LEU A 166 30.43 -17.26 11.62
C LEU A 166 30.18 -18.77 11.81
N GLU A 167 29.31 -19.37 11.00
CA GLU A 167 29.06 -20.83 11.01
C GLU A 167 30.34 -21.61 10.67
N SER A 168 31.06 -21.21 9.62
CA SER A 168 32.35 -21.82 9.26
C SER A 168 33.37 -21.73 10.41
N LYS A 169 33.46 -20.56 11.07
CA LYS A 169 34.32 -20.39 12.25
C LYS A 169 33.89 -21.30 13.40
N ASN A 170 32.58 -21.47 13.62
CA ASN A 170 32.07 -22.33 14.67
C ASN A 170 32.43 -23.80 14.42
N THR A 171 32.23 -24.31 13.20
CA THR A 171 32.65 -25.68 12.83
C THR A 171 34.14 -25.90 13.02
N GLN A 172 34.97 -24.90 12.72
CA GLN A 172 36.41 -24.99 12.99
C GLN A 172 36.71 -25.06 14.49
N LEU A 173 36.01 -24.28 15.32
CA LEU A 173 36.15 -24.33 16.77
C LEU A 173 35.71 -25.68 17.34
N GLU A 174 34.58 -26.23 16.88
CA GLU A 174 34.12 -27.57 17.23
C GLU A 174 35.17 -28.64 16.91
N GLY A 175 35.79 -28.56 15.73
CA GLY A 175 36.89 -29.44 15.36
C GLY A 175 38.11 -29.32 16.29
N LYS A 176 38.48 -28.10 16.70
CA LYS A 176 39.58 -27.87 17.65
C LYS A 176 39.25 -28.41 19.05
N VAL A 177 38.03 -28.20 19.53
CA VAL A 177 37.56 -28.74 20.82
C VAL A 177 37.64 -30.27 20.81
N ALA A 178 37.16 -30.92 19.74
CA ALA A 178 37.22 -32.37 19.61
C ALA A 178 38.67 -32.92 19.63
N ILE A 179 39.64 -32.18 19.09
CA ILE A 179 41.06 -32.55 19.17
C ILE A 179 41.57 -32.43 20.61
N LEU A 180 41.28 -31.32 21.30
CA LEU A 180 41.70 -31.10 22.69
C LEU A 180 41.10 -32.16 23.64
N GLU A 181 39.85 -32.55 23.43
CA GLU A 181 39.20 -33.63 24.18
C GLU A 181 39.95 -34.96 24.03
N LYS A 182 40.42 -35.28 22.81
CA LYS A 182 41.23 -36.49 22.55
C LYS A 182 42.62 -36.41 23.20
N GLU A 183 43.30 -35.27 23.07
CA GLU A 183 44.62 -35.05 23.69
C GLU A 183 44.55 -35.16 25.22
N LEU A 184 43.51 -34.59 25.83
CA LEU A 184 43.26 -34.69 27.27
C LEU A 184 43.01 -36.15 27.69
N ALA A 185 42.21 -36.89 26.94
CA ALA A 185 41.97 -38.31 27.20
C ALA A 185 43.28 -39.13 27.13
N PHE A 186 44.12 -38.85 26.13
CA PHE A 186 45.41 -39.49 25.97
C PHE A 186 46.37 -39.17 27.14
N LEU A 187 46.45 -37.89 27.54
CA LEU A 187 47.29 -37.47 28.67
C LEU A 187 46.82 -38.08 29.99
N LYS A 188 45.51 -38.13 30.23
CA LYS A 188 44.91 -38.79 31.40
C LYS A 188 45.31 -40.26 31.48
N LYS A 189 45.30 -40.98 30.35
CA LYS A 189 45.74 -42.37 30.28
C LYS A 189 47.22 -42.51 30.62
N ARG A 190 48.10 -41.70 30.02
CA ARG A 190 49.54 -41.74 30.30
C ARG A 190 49.87 -41.46 31.76
N LEU A 191 49.16 -40.51 32.38
CA LEU A 191 49.32 -40.21 33.80
C LEU A 191 48.89 -41.40 34.67
N PHE A 192 47.76 -42.02 34.35
CA PHE A 192 47.29 -43.22 35.05
C PHE A 192 48.30 -44.37 34.95
N ASP A 193 48.83 -44.62 33.76
CA ASP A 193 49.84 -45.66 33.56
C ASP A 193 51.11 -45.34 34.38
N ALA A 194 51.59 -44.08 34.37
CA ALA A 194 52.80 -43.68 35.09
C ALA A 194 52.71 -43.74 36.62
N LEU A 195 51.51 -43.61 37.20
CA LEU A 195 51.28 -43.64 38.65
C LEU A 195 51.08 -45.06 39.21
N ASN A 196 50.86 -46.06 38.36
CA ASN A 196 50.61 -47.44 38.75
C ASN A 196 51.82 -48.38 38.51
N TYR A 197 52.97 -47.81 38.15
CA TYR A 197 54.29 -48.47 38.15
C TYR A 197 55.11 -47.96 39.33
#